data_AF-A0A6B0YDM8-F1
#
_entry.id   AF-A0A6B0YDM8-F1
#
_cell.length_a   1.000
_cell.length_b   1.000
_cell.length_c   1.000
_cell.angle_alpha   90.00
_cell.angle_beta   90.00
_cell.angle_gamma   90.00
#
_symmetry.space_group_name_H-M   'P 1'
#
loop_
_entity.id
_entity.type
_entity.pdbx_description
1 polymer ?
#
loop_
_entity_poly.entity_id
_entity_poly.type
_entity_poly.pdbx_seq_one_letter_code
_entity_poly.pdbx_strand_id
1 'polypeptide(L)'
;MIEPPTAITEALVAEATALENAGSPEQAAATIEQAIRIEPRRGALWLQLAVIRLRDGQAPMAEQSARKALLFLQSGSPEERDAWLVIADAREAQGDFESAEGLRIRWNAPND
;
A
#
# COMPACT_ATOMS: atom_id res chain seq x y z
N MET A 1 12.10 3.13 -29.39
CA MET A 1 12.44 2.46 -28.12
C MET A 1 11.14 2.38 -27.34
N ILE A 2 10.64 1.18 -27.03
CA ILE A 2 9.45 1.04 -26.17
C ILE A 2 9.96 1.14 -24.73
N GLU A 3 9.44 2.08 -23.95
CA GLU A 3 9.82 2.21 -22.54
C GLU A 3 9.42 0.95 -21.77
N PRO A 4 10.27 0.44 -20.85
CA PRO A 4 9.91 -0.72 -20.07
C PRO A 4 8.67 -0.41 -19.21
N PRO A 5 7.75 -1.37 -19.02
CA PRO A 5 6.55 -1.17 -18.21
C PRO A 5 6.82 -0.56 -16.83
N THR A 6 7.96 -0.92 -16.23
CA THR A 6 8.40 -0.42 -14.92
C THR A 6 8.71 1.08 -14.93
N ALA A 7 9.23 1.65 -16.02
CA ALA A 7 9.45 3.09 -16.11
C ALA A 7 8.12 3.87 -16.19
N ILE A 8 7.12 3.30 -16.88
CA ILE A 8 5.78 3.88 -16.99
C ILE A 8 5.09 3.89 -15.62
N THR A 9 5.15 2.78 -14.89
CA THR A 9 4.56 2.69 -13.56
C THR A 9 5.31 3.52 -12.53
N GLU A 10 6.63 3.69 -12.64
CA GLU A 10 7.40 4.62 -11.81
C GLU A 10 6.97 6.08 -12.01
N ALA A 11 6.70 6.49 -13.26
CA ALA A 11 6.16 7.82 -13.55
C ALA A 11 4.77 8.01 -12.91
N LEU A 12 3.90 7.00 -12.99
CA LEU A 12 2.58 7.02 -12.35
C LEU A 12 2.68 7.06 -10.81
N VAL A 13 3.65 6.36 -10.23
CA VAL A 13 3.92 6.41 -8.78
C VAL A 13 4.33 7.83 -8.36
N ALA A 14 5.24 8.47 -9.12
CA ALA A 14 5.66 9.84 -8.84
C ALA A 14 4.50 10.84 -8.96
N GLU A 15 3.63 10.67 -9.98
CA GLU A 15 2.42 11.46 -10.15
C GLU A 15 1.44 11.27 -8.97
N ALA A 16 1.20 10.03 -8.54
CA ALA A 16 0.35 9.75 -7.39
C ALA A 16 0.88 10.41 -6.11
N THR A 17 2.19 10.37 -5.87
CA THR A 17 2.81 11.06 -4.73
C THR A 17 2.62 12.59 -4.81
N ALA A 18 2.72 13.18 -6.00
CA ALA A 18 2.43 14.61 -6.18
C ALA A 18 0.96 14.94 -5.88
N LEU A 19 0.01 14.09 -6.29
CA LEU A 19 -1.41 14.24 -6.02
C LEU A 19 -1.74 14.09 -4.53
N GLU A 20 -1.10 13.15 -3.81
CA GLU A 20 -1.21 13.05 -2.35
C GLU A 20 -0.75 14.34 -1.67
N ASN A 21 0.43 14.86 -2.05
CA ASN A 21 0.97 16.10 -1.50
C ASN A 21 0.11 17.32 -1.83
N ALA A 22 -0.65 17.27 -2.92
CA ALA A 22 -1.62 18.29 -3.31
C ALA A 22 -2.99 18.12 -2.62
N GLY A 23 -3.15 17.15 -1.72
CA GLY A 23 -4.40 16.89 -1.01
C GLY A 23 -5.49 16.25 -1.89
N SER A 24 -5.10 15.52 -2.93
CA SER A 24 -5.99 14.83 -3.86
C SER A 24 -5.82 13.30 -3.78
N PRO A 25 -6.11 12.66 -2.63
CA PRO A 25 -5.87 11.23 -2.41
C PRO A 25 -6.68 10.32 -3.34
N GLU A 26 -7.88 10.73 -3.72
CA GLU A 26 -8.74 9.99 -4.67
C GLU A 26 -8.10 9.90 -6.06
N GLN A 27 -7.52 11.00 -6.54
CA GLN A 27 -6.79 11.04 -7.81
C GLN A 27 -5.50 10.23 -7.72
N ALA A 28 -4.77 10.34 -6.60
CA ALA A 28 -3.58 9.53 -6.36
C ALA A 28 -3.89 8.02 -6.41
N ALA A 29 -4.99 7.59 -5.78
CA ALA A 29 -5.43 6.21 -5.81
C ALA A 29 -5.76 5.75 -7.24
N ALA A 30 -6.49 6.55 -8.02
CA ALA A 30 -6.80 6.24 -9.41
C ALA A 30 -5.53 6.11 -10.29
N THR A 31 -4.53 6.96 -10.07
CA THR A 31 -3.23 6.90 -10.75
C THR A 31 -2.48 5.61 -10.40
N ILE A 32 -2.48 5.19 -9.13
CA ILE A 32 -1.90 3.90 -8.73
C ILE A 32 -2.67 2.71 -9.32
N GLU A 33 -4.00 2.77 -9.39
CA GLU A 33 -4.80 1.73 -10.04
C GLU A 33 -4.48 1.60 -11.54
N GLN A 34 -4.12 2.70 -12.20
CA GLN A 34 -3.56 2.63 -13.56
C GLN A 34 -2.21 1.92 -13.58
N ALA A 35 -1.30 2.22 -12.65
CA ALA A 35 -0.02 1.53 -12.56
C ALA A 35 -0.21 0.01 -12.32
N ILE A 36 -1.17 -0.37 -11.47
CA ILE A 36 -1.51 -1.77 -11.20
C ILE A 36 -2.04 -2.48 -12.44
N ARG A 37 -2.81 -1.81 -13.31
CA ARG A 37 -3.26 -2.40 -14.58
C ARG A 37 -2.09 -2.74 -15.52
N ILE A 38 -0.96 -2.05 -15.39
CA ILE A 38 0.26 -2.27 -16.18
C ILE A 38 1.12 -3.37 -15.53
N GLU A 39 1.35 -3.29 -14.21
CA GLU A 39 2.16 -4.25 -13.44
C GLU A 39 1.36 -4.88 -12.28
N PRO A 40 0.40 -5.79 -12.55
CA PRO A 40 -0.54 -6.28 -11.52
C PRO A 40 0.11 -7.14 -10.43
N ARG A 41 1.34 -7.62 -10.66
CA ARG A 41 2.12 -8.45 -9.73
C ARG A 41 3.22 -7.67 -9.01
N ARG A 42 3.31 -6.34 -9.17
CA ARG A 42 4.26 -5.51 -8.42
C ARG A 42 3.64 -5.17 -7.07
N GLY A 43 4.01 -5.93 -6.03
CA GLY A 43 3.46 -5.79 -4.67
C GLY A 43 3.54 -4.36 -4.11
N ALA A 44 4.60 -3.63 -4.42
CA ALA A 44 4.78 -2.23 -4.00
C ALA A 44 3.64 -1.30 -4.45
N LEU A 45 3.05 -1.51 -5.64
CA LEU A 45 1.93 -0.69 -6.11
C LEU A 45 0.66 -0.91 -5.28
N TRP A 46 0.40 -2.16 -4.89
CA TRP A 46 -0.72 -2.49 -4.01
C TRP A 46 -0.51 -1.94 -2.59
N LEU A 47 0.72 -1.95 -2.09
CA LEU A 47 1.07 -1.36 -0.80
C LEU A 47 0.85 0.16 -0.82
N GLN A 48 1.31 0.85 -1.87
CA GLN A 48 1.09 2.29 -2.01
C GLN A 48 -0.41 2.64 -2.08
N LEU A 49 -1.20 1.86 -2.83
CA LEU A 49 -2.66 2.02 -2.86
C LEU A 49 -3.28 1.85 -1.47
N ALA A 50 -2.78 0.91 -0.67
CA ALA A 50 -3.25 0.69 0.70
C ALA A 50 -2.97 1.90 1.60
N VAL A 51 -1.77 2.47 1.51
CA VAL A 51 -1.38 3.67 2.28
C VAL A 51 -2.26 4.88 1.91
N ILE A 52 -2.48 5.11 0.61
CA ILE A 52 -3.34 6.21 0.14
C ILE A 52 -4.76 6.05 0.68
N ARG A 53 -5.33 4.85 0.54
CA ARG A 53 -6.70 4.55 1.01
C ARG A 53 -6.83 4.67 2.53
N LEU A 54 -5.81 4.28 3.28
CA LEU A 54 -5.81 4.43 4.74
C LEU A 54 -5.84 5.90 5.15
N ARG A 55 -5.01 6.75 4.50
CA ARG A 55 -4.98 8.20 4.72
C ARG A 55 -6.29 8.88 4.36
N ASP A 56 -6.98 8.37 3.34
CA ASP A 56 -8.30 8.84 2.89
C ASP A 56 -9.46 8.30 3.76
N GLY A 57 -9.16 7.56 4.85
CA GLY A 57 -10.18 7.00 5.75
C GLY A 57 -10.91 5.76 5.20
N GLN A 58 -10.47 5.22 4.07
CA GLN A 58 -11.04 4.03 3.42
C GLN A 58 -10.46 2.74 4.02
N ALA A 59 -10.52 2.60 5.34
CA ALA A 59 -9.82 1.54 6.07
C ALA A 59 -10.11 0.10 5.56
N PRO A 60 -11.36 -0.30 5.25
CA PRO A 60 -11.62 -1.65 4.68
C PRO A 60 -10.93 -1.87 3.32
N MET A 61 -10.88 -0.83 2.49
CA MET A 61 -10.24 -0.92 1.16
C MET A 61 -8.71 -0.89 1.28
N ALA A 62 -8.16 -0.21 2.28
CA ALA A 62 -6.74 -0.23 2.60
C ALA A 62 -6.27 -1.63 3.01
N GLU A 63 -7.00 -2.29 3.92
CA GLU A 63 -6.70 -3.66 4.34
C GLU A 63 -6.71 -4.63 3.15
N GLN A 64 -7.72 -4.53 2.28
CA GLN A 64 -7.79 -5.36 1.09
C GLN A 64 -6.58 -5.17 0.17
N SER A 65 -6.17 -3.92 -0.08
CA SER A 65 -4.99 -3.61 -0.90
C SER A 65 -3.69 -4.12 -0.28
N ALA A 66 -3.49 -3.93 1.02
CA ALA A 66 -2.29 -4.42 1.72
C ALA A 66 -2.21 -5.95 1.70
N ARG A 67 -3.34 -6.65 1.91
CA ARG A 67 -3.41 -8.11 1.74
C ARG A 67 -3.07 -8.56 0.33
N LYS A 68 -3.47 -7.79 -0.69
CA LYS A 68 -3.11 -8.07 -2.07
C LYS A 68 -1.61 -7.87 -2.31
N ALA A 69 -1.00 -6.85 -1.71
CA ALA A 69 0.44 -6.61 -1.77
C ALA A 69 1.24 -7.81 -1.24
N LEU A 70 0.84 -8.35 -0.09
CA LEU A 70 1.47 -9.52 0.55
C LEU A 70 1.52 -10.78 -0.34
N LEU A 71 0.65 -10.91 -1.34
CA LEU A 71 0.71 -12.03 -2.29
C LEU A 71 1.90 -11.95 -3.26
N PHE A 72 2.49 -10.77 -3.41
CA PHE A 72 3.52 -10.49 -4.40
C PHE A 72 4.82 -9.93 -3.80
N LEU A 73 4.79 -9.48 -2.55
CA LEU A 73 5.98 -9.03 -1.84
C LEU A 73 6.86 -10.22 -1.43
N GLN A 74 8.16 -9.95 -1.33
CA GLN A 74 9.12 -10.94 -0.86
C GLN A 74 8.97 -11.14 0.65
N SER A 75 8.95 -12.39 1.10
CA SER A 75 8.96 -12.71 2.54
C SER A 75 10.24 -12.20 3.22
N GLY A 76 10.10 -11.56 4.36
CA GLY A 76 11.16 -10.90 5.12
C GLY A 76 11.53 -9.51 4.62
N SER A 77 10.85 -8.98 3.59
CA SER A 77 11.12 -7.63 3.08
C SER A 77 10.59 -6.53 4.01
N PRO A 78 11.20 -5.34 4.02
CA PRO A 78 10.63 -4.17 4.68
C PRO A 78 9.19 -3.87 4.23
N GLU A 79 8.90 -4.05 2.95
CA GLU A 79 7.56 -3.84 2.40
C GLU A 79 6.54 -4.85 2.92
N GLU A 80 6.93 -6.09 3.20
CA GLU A 80 6.04 -7.06 3.85
C GLU A 80 5.65 -6.56 5.25
N ARG A 81 6.64 -6.09 6.02
CA ARG A 81 6.40 -5.48 7.33
C ARG A 81 5.47 -4.27 7.21
N ASP A 82 5.75 -3.36 6.29
CA ASP A 82 4.94 -2.15 6.08
C ASP A 82 3.50 -2.52 5.72
N ALA A 83 3.28 -3.53 4.88
CA ALA A 83 1.95 -4.03 4.55
C ALA A 83 1.20 -4.56 5.77
N TRP A 84 1.87 -5.29 6.67
CA TRP A 84 1.26 -5.75 7.92
C TRP A 84 0.93 -4.61 8.89
N LEU A 85 1.76 -3.57 8.94
CA LEU A 85 1.49 -2.37 9.74
C LEU A 85 0.31 -1.58 9.18
N VAL A 86 0.19 -1.45 7.86
CA VAL A 86 -0.99 -0.84 7.22
C VAL A 86 -2.27 -1.64 7.53
N ILE A 87 -2.20 -2.98 7.57
CA ILE A 87 -3.35 -3.81 7.98
C ILE A 87 -3.69 -3.57 9.45
N ALA A 88 -2.69 -3.39 10.33
CA ALA A 88 -2.94 -3.07 11.73
C ALA A 88 -3.67 -1.72 11.88
N ASP A 89 -3.17 -0.68 11.22
CA ASP A 89 -3.79 0.65 11.25
C ASP A 89 -5.20 0.65 10.66
N ALA A 90 -5.41 -0.08 9.55
CA ALA A 90 -6.73 -0.26 8.95
C ALA A 90 -7.71 -0.99 9.89
N ARG A 91 -7.24 -1.99 10.63
CA ARG A 91 -8.07 -2.72 11.61
C ARG A 91 -8.42 -1.87 12.81
N GLU A 92 -7.47 -1.08 13.31
CA GLU A 92 -7.72 -0.11 14.37
C GLU A 92 -8.77 0.93 13.96
N ALA A 93 -8.65 1.48 12.74
CA ALA A 93 -9.63 2.43 12.20
C ALA A 93 -11.04 1.82 12.03
N GLN A 94 -11.14 0.49 11.91
CA GLN A 94 -12.40 -0.26 11.88
C GLN A 94 -12.91 -0.66 13.28
N GLY A 95 -12.16 -0.36 14.34
CA GLY A 95 -12.49 -0.70 15.74
C GLY A 95 -12.00 -2.08 16.20
N ASP A 96 -11.22 -2.79 15.38
CA ASP A 96 -10.62 -4.09 15.73
C ASP A 96 -9.23 -3.89 16.35
N PHE A 97 -9.22 -3.33 17.56
CA PHE A 97 -8.01 -3.00 18.31
C PHE A 97 -7.18 -4.23 18.71
N GLU A 98 -7.84 -5.35 19.04
CA GLU A 98 -7.15 -6.58 19.46
C GLU A 98 -6.32 -7.16 18.31
N SER A 99 -6.91 -7.25 17.12
CA SER A 99 -6.18 -7.69 15.93
C SER A 99 -5.07 -6.73 15.53
N ALA A 100 -5.32 -5.41 15.61
CA ALA A 100 -4.33 -4.40 15.27
C ALA A 100 -3.10 -4.51 16.19
N GLU A 101 -3.32 -4.61 17.49
CA GLU A 101 -2.23 -4.75 18.46
C GLU A 101 -1.44 -6.05 18.27
N GLY A 102 -2.13 -7.18 18.05
CA GLY A 102 -1.47 -8.45 17.76
C GLY A 102 -0.56 -8.40 16.52
N LEU A 103 -0.96 -7.64 15.49
CA LEU A 103 -0.13 -7.40 14.31
C LEU A 103 1.08 -6.52 14.63
N ARG A 104 0.90 -5.44 15.40
CA ARG A 104 2.01 -4.56 15.77
C ARG A 104 3.02 -5.26 16.66
N ILE A 105 2.59 -6.05 17.64
CA ILE A 105 3.51 -6.85 18.45
C ILE A 105 4.38 -7.76 17.57
N ARG A 106 3.78 -8.38 16.56
CA ARG A 106 4.48 -9.30 15.67
C ARG A 106 5.40 -8.61 14.66
N TRP A 107 4.98 -7.47 14.11
CA TRP A 107 5.64 -6.85 12.95
C TRP A 107 6.34 -5.51 13.27
N ASN A 108 6.16 -4.96 14.46
CA ASN A 108 6.84 -3.73 14.89
C ASN A 108 8.18 -4.00 15.62
N ALA A 109 8.57 -5.27 15.82
CA ALA A 109 9.83 -5.62 16.48
C ALA A 109 11.03 -5.04 15.70
N PRO A 110 12.01 -4.39 16.35
CA PRO A 110 13.25 -4.01 15.67
C PRO A 110 13.94 -5.29 15.14
N ASN A 111 14.40 -5.27 13.90
CA ASN A 111 15.33 -6.29 13.42
C ASN A 111 16.64 -6.08 14.18
N ASP A 112 16.85 -6.78 15.29
CA ASP A 112 18.15 -6.94 15.94
C ASP A 112 19.13 -7.73 15.05
#